data_AF-A0A2S7NUF1-F1
#
_entry.id   AF-A0A2S7NUF1-F1
#
_cell.length_a   1.000
_cell.length_b   1.000
_cell.length_c   1.000
_cell.angle_alpha   90.00
_cell.angle_beta   90.00
_cell.angle_gamma   90.00
#
_symmetry.space_group_name_H-M   'P 1'
#
loop_
_entity.id
_entity.type
_entity.pdbx_description
1 polymer ?
#
loop_
_entity_poly.entity_id
_entity_poly.type
_entity_poly.pdbx_seq_one_letter_code
_entity_poly.pdbx_strand_id
1 'polypeptide(L)'
;MADSAIELEDTVRLLLTHTEISCVICYEELSRIPVPPLSCPPLMIHSSHAHSNQLRARCDIAHIYDDTKSTGFTLPGHDDYEPGAANVAHTRSLGFLKKLLNGPYFDLEAIWDEHTLYEFGERDVAKTMNTMVEEPYVNHVPTITGGIGRKALTAFYTDHFVFNNPEDTKLELVSRTVGTDRVIDEFIFSFTHDRVIDWLIPGIPPTHKHVRIPFTSVVNVRGDRLYHEHIAWDQATVLRQLGLLPEYLPFPYPLPDGRTPAKGKRFEYRVPTAGAETAQKLLDESSVVSNHMFGFEVREVDDI
;
A
#
# COMPACT_ATOMS: atom_id res chain seq x y z
N MET A 1 -3.31 32.66 21.63
CA MET A 1 -1.88 32.63 21.26
C MET A 1 -0.94 32.81 22.46
N ALA A 2 -1.30 33.56 23.51
CA ALA A 2 -0.49 33.61 24.73
C ALA A 2 -0.67 32.36 25.63
N ASP A 3 -1.88 31.79 25.68
CA ASP A 3 -2.17 30.63 26.55
C ASP A 3 -1.45 29.33 26.13
N SER A 4 -1.36 29.04 24.83
CA SER A 4 -0.71 27.82 24.33
C SER A 4 0.81 27.78 24.54
N ALA A 5 1.46 28.95 24.61
CA ALA A 5 2.90 29.04 24.86
C ALA A 5 3.24 28.79 26.34
N ILE A 6 2.36 29.23 27.25
CA ILE A 6 2.47 28.98 28.69
C ILE A 6 2.28 27.48 28.97
N GLU A 7 1.31 26.84 28.31
CA GLU A 7 1.07 25.40 28.43
C GLU A 7 2.26 24.54 27.95
N LEU A 8 2.97 24.95 26.89
CA LEU A 8 4.14 24.21 26.40
C LEU A 8 5.37 24.36 27.30
N GLU A 9 5.63 25.55 27.86
CA GLU A 9 6.73 25.73 28.82
C GLU A 9 6.51 24.94 30.11
N ASP A 10 5.27 24.90 30.60
CA ASP A 10 4.90 24.08 31.76
C ASP A 10 5.02 22.58 31.45
N THR A 11 4.67 22.16 30.23
CA THR A 11 4.89 20.78 29.76
C THR A 11 6.38 20.43 29.74
N VAL A 12 7.25 21.30 29.23
CA VAL A 12 8.71 21.08 29.25
C VAL A 12 9.25 21.00 30.68
N ARG A 13 8.76 21.85 31.60
CA ARG A 13 9.13 21.77 33.02
C ARG A 13 8.67 20.46 33.64
N LEU A 14 7.47 19.98 33.32
CA LEU A 14 6.96 18.69 33.78
C LEU A 14 7.88 17.56 33.32
N LEU A 15 8.25 17.53 32.03
CA LEU A 15 9.13 16.52 31.45
C LEU A 15 10.51 16.45 32.13
N LEU A 16 11.05 17.59 32.56
CA LEU A 16 12.33 17.65 33.28
C LEU A 16 12.27 17.09 34.70
N THR A 17 11.07 17.01 35.29
CA THR A 17 10.87 16.52 36.67
C THR A 17 10.60 15.02 36.76
N HIS A 18 10.32 14.35 35.64
CA HIS A 18 9.93 12.95 35.58
C HIS A 18 10.98 12.12 34.82
N THR A 19 11.88 11.47 35.56
CA THR A 19 12.99 10.69 34.99
C THR A 19 12.57 9.34 34.42
N GLU A 20 11.33 8.92 34.68
CA GLU A 20 10.72 7.71 34.14
C GLU A 20 10.24 7.86 32.68
N ILE A 21 10.12 9.09 32.18
CA ILE A 21 9.68 9.35 30.80
C ILE A 21 10.82 9.00 29.84
N SER A 22 10.61 7.97 29.03
CA SER A 22 11.63 7.51 28.08
C SER A 22 11.73 8.36 26.82
N CYS A 23 10.64 8.99 26.39
CA CYS A 23 10.58 9.86 25.21
C CYS A 23 9.26 10.63 25.11
N VAL A 24 9.20 11.59 24.18
CA VAL A 24 8.01 12.41 23.92
C VAL A 24 7.72 12.46 22.42
N ILE A 25 6.45 12.33 22.05
CA ILE A 25 5.98 12.58 20.68
C ILE A 25 4.98 13.75 20.73
N CYS A 26 5.20 14.74 19.88
CA CYS A 26 4.39 15.95 19.81
C CYS A 26 3.84 16.16 18.39
N TYR A 27 2.58 16.60 18.30
CA TYR A 27 1.93 17.06 17.07
C TYR A 27 1.71 18.58 17.19
N GLU A 28 2.70 19.37 16.80
CA GLU A 28 2.67 20.83 16.94
C GLU A 28 3.59 21.47 15.89
N GLU A 29 3.33 22.74 15.56
CA GLU A 29 4.17 23.52 14.67
C GLU A 29 5.56 23.74 15.26
N LEU A 30 6.61 23.45 14.48
CA LEU A 30 8.01 23.52 14.94
C LEU A 30 8.40 24.92 15.46
N SER A 31 7.79 25.98 14.91
CA SER A 31 7.99 27.37 15.36
C SER A 31 7.46 27.66 16.76
N ARG A 32 6.51 26.87 17.25
CA ARG A 32 5.85 27.04 18.55
C ARG A 32 6.50 26.22 19.66
N ILE A 33 7.36 25.27 19.30
CA ILE A 33 8.03 24.40 20.26
C ILE A 33 9.26 25.15 20.81
N PRO A 34 9.33 25.42 22.13
CA PRO A 34 10.50 26.02 22.74
C PRO A 34 11.67 25.04 22.64
N VAL A 35 12.89 25.57 22.56
CA VAL A 35 14.10 24.72 22.44
C VAL A 35 14.24 23.86 23.69
N PRO A 36 14.14 22.52 23.60
CA PRO A 36 14.21 21.66 24.77
C PRO A 36 15.64 21.64 25.35
N PRO A 37 15.79 21.64 26.69
CA PRO A 37 17.09 21.38 27.33
C PRO A 37 17.63 19.99 26.96
N LEU A 38 18.97 19.84 26.92
CA LEU A 38 19.63 18.55 26.65
C LEU A 38 19.29 17.44 27.65
N SER A 39 18.76 17.79 28.81
CA SER A 39 18.30 16.87 29.85
C SER A 39 16.88 16.32 29.60
N CYS A 40 16.17 16.81 28.58
CA CYS A 40 14.86 16.27 28.23
C CYS A 40 15.00 14.86 27.62
N PRO A 41 13.99 14.01 27.81
CA PRO A 41 13.86 12.78 27.05
C PRO A 41 13.88 13.08 25.54
N PRO A 42 14.34 12.13 24.69
CA PRO A 42 14.30 12.27 23.24
C PRO A 42 12.91 12.71 22.74
N LEU A 43 12.89 13.71 21.86
CA LEU A 43 11.67 14.32 21.33
C LEU A 43 11.47 14.01 19.84
N MET A 44 10.28 13.53 19.49
CA MET A 44 9.81 13.44 18.11
C MET A 44 8.68 14.45 17.87
N ILE A 45 8.75 15.17 16.75
CA ILE A 45 7.74 16.17 16.36
C ILE A 45 7.17 15.82 14.99
N HIS A 46 5.85 15.89 14.87
CA HIS A 46 5.13 15.90 13.60
C HIS A 46 4.50 17.28 13.39
N SER A 47 4.94 17.99 12.35
CA SER A 47 4.57 19.39 12.05
C SER A 47 3.95 19.48 10.66
N SER A 48 2.96 20.35 10.48
CA SER A 48 2.35 20.57 9.17
C SER A 48 3.15 21.52 8.29
N HIS A 49 3.86 22.48 8.88
CA HIS A 49 4.65 23.45 8.12
C HIS A 49 6.13 23.45 8.53
N ALA A 50 6.99 23.68 7.53
CA ALA A 50 8.39 23.98 7.74
C ALA A 50 8.59 25.45 8.15
N HIS A 51 8.45 25.75 9.44
CA HIS A 51 8.95 27.01 9.98
C HIS A 51 10.23 26.75 10.77
N SER A 52 11.27 27.54 10.51
CA SER A 52 12.61 27.27 11.05
C SER A 52 12.62 27.32 12.58
N ASN A 53 13.01 26.21 13.21
CA ASN A 53 13.69 26.19 14.51
C ASN A 53 14.67 25.01 14.55
N GLN A 54 15.85 25.24 15.13
CA GLN A 54 16.93 24.26 15.20
C GLN A 54 16.61 23.21 16.27
N LEU A 55 16.35 21.96 15.88
CA LEU A 55 16.50 20.82 16.79
C LEU A 55 17.95 20.82 17.29
N ARG A 56 18.17 20.79 18.61
CA ARG A 56 19.52 20.91 19.19
C ARG A 56 20.05 19.63 19.83
N ALA A 57 19.20 18.74 20.35
CA ALA A 57 19.68 17.48 20.89
C ALA A 57 19.93 16.47 19.76
N ARG A 58 21.01 15.67 19.89
CA ARG A 58 21.44 14.72 18.84
C ARG A 58 20.41 13.64 18.52
N CYS A 59 19.44 13.41 19.40
CA CYS A 59 18.44 12.33 19.30
C CYS A 59 17.04 12.83 18.94
N ASP A 60 16.83 14.14 18.81
CA ASP A 60 15.53 14.70 18.46
C ASP A 60 15.27 14.54 16.96
N ILE A 61 14.00 14.32 16.60
CA ILE A 61 13.57 14.09 15.21
C ILE A 61 12.34 14.96 14.93
N ALA A 62 12.34 15.68 13.81
CA ALA A 62 11.14 16.34 13.30
C ALA A 62 10.78 15.79 11.92
N HIS A 63 9.48 15.59 11.73
CA HIS A 63 8.88 15.19 10.47
C HIS A 63 7.90 16.28 10.03
N ILE A 64 8.01 16.71 8.77
CA ILE A 64 7.20 17.77 8.19
C ILE A 64 6.27 17.17 7.14
N TYR A 65 5.01 17.59 7.15
CA TYR A 65 3.94 17.12 6.27
C TYR A 65 3.33 18.31 5.53
N ASP A 66 4.06 18.84 4.55
CA ASP A 66 3.76 20.12 3.88
C ASP A 66 2.37 20.18 3.20
N ASP A 67 1.78 19.04 2.86
CA ASP A 67 0.44 18.94 2.26
C ASP A 67 -0.70 18.95 3.30
N THR A 68 -0.40 18.94 4.60
CA THR A 68 -1.41 18.92 5.66
C THR A 68 -1.79 20.33 6.13
N LYS A 69 -3.07 20.53 6.42
CA LYS A 69 -3.61 21.85 6.78
C LYS A 69 -3.29 22.27 8.21
N SER A 70 -3.23 21.32 9.13
CA SER A 70 -2.95 21.54 10.55
C SER A 70 -2.43 20.27 11.22
N THR A 71 -1.91 20.41 12.44
CA THR A 71 -1.40 19.29 13.27
C THR A 71 -2.48 18.31 13.71
N GLY A 72 -3.76 18.65 13.50
CA GLY A 72 -4.91 17.75 13.68
C GLY A 72 -4.99 16.63 12.63
N PHE A 73 -4.11 16.60 11.63
CA PHE A 73 -4.15 15.66 10.50
C PHE A 73 -4.13 14.17 10.87
N THR A 74 -3.72 13.83 12.09
CA THR A 74 -3.67 12.45 12.57
C THR A 74 -4.94 11.95 13.25
N LEU A 75 -5.88 12.85 13.57
CA LEU A 75 -7.06 12.55 14.35
C LEU A 75 -8.24 12.24 13.40
N PRO A 76 -8.73 11.00 13.30
CA PRO A 76 -9.77 10.64 12.33
C PRO A 76 -11.08 11.44 12.43
N GLY A 77 -11.38 12.01 13.60
CA GLY A 77 -12.57 12.83 13.83
C GLY A 77 -12.38 14.34 13.61
N HIS A 78 -11.18 14.78 13.20
CA HIS A 78 -10.87 16.19 12.97
C HIS A 78 -11.10 16.56 11.50
N ASP A 79 -11.54 17.79 11.22
CA ASP A 79 -11.85 18.27 9.86
C ASP A 79 -10.63 18.24 8.92
N ASP A 80 -9.44 18.37 9.49
CA ASP A 80 -8.16 18.33 8.77
C ASP A 80 -7.53 16.93 8.70
N TYR A 81 -8.26 15.86 9.04
CA TYR A 81 -7.72 14.50 8.99
C TYR A 81 -7.22 14.14 7.58
N GLU A 82 -5.96 13.73 7.49
CA GLU A 82 -5.34 13.30 6.23
C GLU A 82 -4.80 11.87 6.38
N PRO A 83 -5.49 10.84 5.87
CA PRO A 83 -5.20 9.44 6.18
C PRO A 83 -3.80 9.00 5.72
N GLY A 84 -3.31 9.53 4.60
CA GLY A 84 -1.96 9.23 4.11
C GLY A 84 -0.87 9.72 5.07
N ALA A 85 -0.94 11.00 5.45
CA ALA A 85 -0.01 11.59 6.41
C ALA A 85 -0.13 10.95 7.80
N ALA A 86 -1.36 10.69 8.27
CA ALA A 86 -1.62 10.03 9.54
C ALA A 86 -0.98 8.64 9.63
N ASN A 87 -1.10 7.82 8.59
CA ASN A 87 -0.47 6.49 8.55
C ASN A 87 1.06 6.58 8.59
N VAL A 88 1.66 7.51 7.85
CA VAL A 88 3.12 7.71 7.87
C VAL A 88 3.60 8.19 9.25
N ALA A 89 2.87 9.14 9.85
CA ALA A 89 3.16 9.63 11.20
C ALA A 89 3.07 8.51 12.25
N HIS A 90 2.06 7.65 12.14
CA HIS A 90 1.90 6.48 13.01
C HIS A 90 3.11 5.55 12.95
N THR A 91 3.54 5.12 11.75
CA THR A 91 4.69 4.22 11.58
C THR A 91 5.99 4.84 12.12
N ARG A 92 6.20 6.15 11.91
CA ARG A 92 7.35 6.91 12.45
C ARG A 92 7.33 6.97 13.97
N SER A 93 6.19 7.32 14.55
CA SER A 93 5.96 7.34 16.01
C SER A 93 6.22 5.96 16.62
N LEU A 94 5.70 4.90 16.03
CA LEU A 94 5.89 3.54 16.53
C LEU A 94 7.36 3.10 16.46
N GLY A 95 8.08 3.45 15.39
CA GLY A 95 9.50 3.14 15.25
C GLY A 95 10.35 3.85 16.31
N PHE A 96 10.01 5.11 16.59
CA PHE A 96 10.64 5.90 17.64
C PHE A 96 10.39 5.32 19.03
N LEU A 97 9.14 4.99 19.36
CA LEU A 97 8.78 4.35 20.61
C LEU A 97 9.49 3.01 20.79
N LYS A 98 9.42 2.11 19.82
CA LYS A 98 10.06 0.79 19.89
C LYS A 98 11.56 0.88 20.15
N LYS A 99 12.25 1.82 19.50
CA LYS A 99 13.69 2.02 19.68
C LYS A 99 14.07 2.44 21.10
N LEU A 100 13.23 3.22 21.77
CA LEU A 100 13.50 3.79 23.08
C LEU A 100 12.95 2.93 24.23
N LEU A 101 11.84 2.24 24.00
CA LEU A 101 11.20 1.33 24.95
C LEU A 101 11.69 -0.12 24.84
N ASN A 102 12.43 -0.45 23.77
CA ASN A 102 12.91 -1.80 23.46
C ASN A 102 11.79 -2.85 23.38
N GLY A 103 10.67 -2.48 22.73
CA GLY A 103 9.53 -3.37 22.48
C GLY A 103 8.17 -2.68 22.64
N PRO A 104 7.07 -3.45 22.57
CA PRO A 104 7.02 -4.88 22.24
C PRO A 104 7.41 -5.14 20.77
N TYR A 105 8.05 -6.28 20.53
CA TYR A 105 8.36 -6.79 19.19
C TYR A 105 7.47 -7.98 18.89
N PHE A 106 6.87 -7.97 17.71
CA PHE A 106 6.04 -9.05 17.19
C PHE A 106 6.74 -9.60 15.95
N ASP A 107 6.64 -10.90 15.76
CA ASP A 107 7.11 -11.56 14.54
C ASP A 107 6.10 -11.29 13.42
N LEU A 108 6.34 -10.21 12.68
CA LEU A 108 5.41 -9.76 11.64
C LEU A 108 5.33 -10.76 10.47
N GLU A 109 6.42 -11.50 10.20
CA GLU A 109 6.44 -12.53 9.18
C GLU A 109 5.57 -13.71 9.62
N ALA A 110 5.72 -14.18 10.85
CA ALA A 110 4.90 -15.27 11.37
C ALA A 110 3.40 -14.91 11.38
N ILE A 111 3.04 -13.67 11.73
CA ILE A 111 1.65 -13.19 11.68
C ILE A 111 1.11 -13.25 10.25
N TRP A 112 1.91 -12.82 9.28
CA TRP A 112 1.50 -12.81 7.88
C TRP A 112 1.46 -14.22 7.26
N ASP A 113 2.42 -15.07 7.57
CA ASP A 113 2.45 -16.47 7.13
C ASP A 113 1.29 -17.27 7.73
N GLU A 114 0.90 -17.01 8.98
CA GLU A 114 -0.30 -17.58 9.58
C GLU A 114 -1.58 -17.12 8.85
N HIS A 115 -1.70 -15.82 8.58
CA HIS A 115 -2.86 -15.27 7.87
C HIS A 115 -3.03 -15.92 6.48
N THR A 116 -1.95 -15.95 5.69
CA THR A 116 -1.94 -16.53 4.34
C THR A 116 -2.17 -18.04 4.34
N LEU A 117 -1.69 -18.77 5.36
CA LEU A 117 -2.02 -20.18 5.56
C LEU A 117 -3.53 -20.38 5.67
N TYR A 118 -4.23 -19.56 6.48
CA TYR A 118 -5.67 -19.70 6.65
C TYR A 118 -6.46 -19.30 5.39
N GLU A 119 -6.01 -18.28 4.66
CA GLU A 119 -6.68 -17.85 3.42
C GLU A 119 -6.54 -18.84 2.27
N PHE A 120 -5.33 -19.33 2.02
CA PHE A 120 -5.01 -20.09 0.80
C PHE A 120 -4.79 -21.58 1.05
N GLY A 121 -4.20 -21.94 2.18
CA GLY A 121 -3.85 -23.32 2.53
C GLY A 121 -5.03 -24.07 3.15
N GLU A 122 -5.50 -23.61 4.31
CA GLU A 122 -6.63 -24.23 5.01
C GLU A 122 -7.99 -23.77 4.47
N ARG A 123 -8.04 -22.58 3.86
CA ARG A 123 -9.27 -21.96 3.34
C ARG A 123 -10.36 -21.83 4.41
N ASP A 124 -9.99 -21.29 5.57
CA ASP A 124 -10.87 -21.14 6.75
C ASP A 124 -11.09 -19.66 7.09
N VAL A 125 -12.27 -19.15 6.72
CA VAL A 125 -12.68 -17.77 6.96
C VAL A 125 -12.63 -17.39 8.44
N ALA A 126 -13.03 -18.28 9.34
CA ALA A 126 -13.09 -17.95 10.77
C ALA A 126 -11.69 -17.80 11.35
N LYS A 127 -10.75 -18.69 10.96
CA LYS A 127 -9.35 -18.58 11.36
C LYS A 127 -8.70 -17.33 10.75
N THR A 128 -8.91 -17.05 9.47
CA THR A 128 -8.42 -15.82 8.82
C THR A 128 -8.89 -14.59 9.60
N MET A 129 -10.20 -14.44 9.84
CA MET A 129 -10.74 -13.31 10.57
C MET A 129 -10.20 -13.20 12.01
N ASN A 130 -9.80 -14.31 12.64
CA ASN A 130 -9.23 -14.32 13.99
C ASN A 130 -7.78 -13.82 14.08
N THR A 131 -7.07 -13.72 12.96
CA THR A 131 -5.72 -13.11 12.90
C THR A 131 -5.77 -11.58 12.77
N MET A 132 -6.96 -11.03 12.48
CA MET A 132 -7.14 -9.60 12.22
C MET A 132 -7.62 -8.82 13.46
N VAL A 133 -7.42 -7.51 13.45
CA VAL A 133 -7.93 -6.58 14.47
C VAL A 133 -9.46 -6.49 14.50
N GLU A 134 -10.00 -5.66 15.40
CA GLU A 134 -11.46 -5.45 15.53
C GLU A 134 -12.07 -4.66 14.37
N GLU A 135 -11.33 -3.73 13.79
CA GLU A 135 -11.75 -2.96 12.61
C GLU A 135 -10.76 -3.16 11.46
N PRO A 136 -10.74 -4.36 10.83
CA PRO A 136 -9.80 -4.67 9.77
C PRO A 136 -10.25 -4.12 8.42
N TYR A 137 -9.35 -4.09 7.45
CA TYR A 137 -9.68 -3.65 6.10
C TYR A 137 -8.83 -4.35 5.04
N VAL A 138 -9.44 -4.76 3.92
CA VAL A 138 -8.70 -5.24 2.74
C VAL A 138 -9.08 -4.41 1.53
N ASN A 139 -8.07 -4.04 0.73
CA ASN A 139 -8.23 -3.43 -0.57
C ASN A 139 -7.45 -4.18 -1.65
N HIS A 140 -8.18 -4.83 -2.54
CA HIS A 140 -7.66 -5.20 -3.84
C HIS A 140 -7.70 -3.97 -4.75
N VAL A 141 -6.58 -3.25 -4.81
CA VAL A 141 -6.49 -1.91 -5.41
C VAL A 141 -7.03 -1.84 -6.84
N PRO A 142 -6.73 -2.78 -7.76
CA PRO A 142 -7.17 -2.65 -9.16
C PRO A 142 -8.67 -2.84 -9.37
N THR A 143 -9.34 -3.61 -8.50
CA THR A 143 -10.77 -3.92 -8.61
C THR A 143 -11.61 -3.23 -7.56
N ILE A 144 -10.99 -2.56 -6.58
CA ILE A 144 -11.64 -1.91 -5.43
C ILE A 144 -12.53 -2.92 -4.69
N THR A 145 -12.09 -4.17 -4.59
CA THR A 145 -12.78 -5.23 -3.85
C THR A 145 -12.15 -5.44 -2.48
N GLY A 146 -12.90 -6.04 -1.56
CA GLY A 146 -12.50 -6.24 -0.17
C GLY A 146 -13.63 -5.90 0.78
N GLY A 147 -13.30 -5.44 1.98
CA GLY A 147 -14.28 -5.08 3.00
C GLY A 147 -13.67 -4.32 4.17
N ILE A 148 -14.47 -3.48 4.81
CA ILE A 148 -14.09 -2.68 5.99
C ILE A 148 -14.86 -3.18 7.22
N GLY A 149 -14.16 -3.41 8.32
CA GLY A 149 -14.71 -3.95 9.56
C GLY A 149 -14.99 -5.45 9.45
N ARG A 150 -15.10 -6.12 10.60
CA ARG A 150 -15.20 -7.59 10.64
C ARG A 150 -16.38 -8.13 9.87
N LYS A 151 -17.54 -7.46 9.95
CA LYS A 151 -18.78 -7.93 9.31
C LYS A 151 -18.66 -7.95 7.79
N ALA A 152 -18.26 -6.84 7.17
CA ALA A 152 -18.19 -6.76 5.71
C ALA A 152 -17.05 -7.63 5.17
N LEU A 153 -15.91 -7.66 5.88
CA LEU A 153 -14.77 -8.45 5.45
C LEU A 153 -15.02 -9.97 5.58
N THR A 154 -15.75 -10.41 6.62
CA THR A 154 -16.16 -11.82 6.74
C THR A 154 -17.06 -12.24 5.56
N ALA A 155 -18.01 -11.38 5.16
CA ALA A 155 -18.86 -11.65 4.01
C ALA A 155 -18.03 -11.71 2.71
N PHE A 156 -17.12 -10.74 2.51
CA PHE A 156 -16.20 -10.75 1.38
C PHE A 156 -15.37 -12.05 1.32
N TYR A 157 -14.76 -12.47 2.42
CA TYR A 157 -13.97 -13.70 2.45
C TYR A 157 -14.80 -14.95 2.18
N THR A 158 -16.01 -15.02 2.73
CA THR A 158 -16.92 -16.17 2.56
C THR A 158 -17.41 -16.29 1.13
N ASP A 159 -17.85 -15.19 0.54
CA ASP A 159 -18.65 -15.22 -0.70
C ASP A 159 -17.81 -14.92 -1.95
N HIS A 160 -16.69 -14.22 -1.80
CA HIS A 160 -15.94 -13.64 -2.92
C HIS A 160 -14.47 -14.02 -3.00
N PHE A 161 -13.85 -14.56 -1.94
CA PHE A 161 -12.39 -14.74 -1.92
C PHE A 161 -11.94 -16.18 -1.64
N VAL A 162 -12.05 -16.64 -0.39
CA VAL A 162 -11.37 -17.85 0.12
C VAL A 162 -11.69 -19.09 -0.71
N PHE A 163 -12.95 -19.24 -1.12
CA PHE A 163 -13.41 -20.40 -1.89
C PHE A 163 -13.40 -20.19 -3.42
N ASN A 164 -13.20 -18.95 -3.88
CA ASN A 164 -13.22 -18.60 -5.32
C ASN A 164 -11.85 -18.78 -5.98
N ASN A 165 -10.80 -19.01 -5.19
CA ASN A 165 -9.46 -19.31 -5.72
C ASN A 165 -9.40 -20.73 -6.32
N PRO A 166 -8.89 -20.90 -7.56
CA PRO A 166 -8.64 -22.20 -8.17
C PRO A 166 -7.83 -23.16 -7.28
N GLU A 167 -7.96 -24.45 -7.52
CA GLU A 167 -7.21 -25.46 -6.75
C GLU A 167 -5.70 -25.40 -7.01
N ASP A 168 -5.30 -24.99 -8.21
CA ASP A 168 -3.90 -24.87 -8.62
C ASP A 168 -3.30 -23.50 -8.28
N THR A 169 -4.01 -22.65 -7.52
CA THR A 169 -3.50 -21.35 -7.09
C THR A 169 -2.19 -21.50 -6.32
N LYS A 170 -1.16 -20.74 -6.73
CA LYS A 170 0.14 -20.67 -6.05
C LYS A 170 0.62 -19.25 -5.88
N LEU A 171 1.20 -19.02 -4.71
CA LEU A 171 1.92 -17.81 -4.33
C LEU A 171 3.43 -18.10 -4.41
N GLU A 172 4.11 -17.55 -5.40
CA GLU A 172 5.57 -17.65 -5.51
C GLU A 172 6.19 -16.36 -4.95
N LEU A 173 6.64 -16.36 -3.69
CA LEU A 173 7.29 -15.20 -3.07
C LEU A 173 8.59 -14.85 -3.82
N VAL A 174 8.70 -13.60 -4.26
CA VAL A 174 9.89 -13.04 -4.92
C VAL A 174 10.76 -12.30 -3.92
N SER A 175 10.15 -11.40 -3.16
CA SER A 175 10.85 -10.59 -2.15
C SER A 175 9.91 -10.29 -0.99
N ARG A 176 10.49 -10.08 0.19
CA ARG A 176 9.78 -9.64 1.39
C ARG A 176 10.58 -8.55 2.09
N THR A 177 9.91 -7.45 2.43
CA THR A 177 10.46 -6.36 3.24
C THR A 177 9.65 -6.21 4.52
N VAL A 178 10.31 -6.34 5.66
CA VAL A 178 9.69 -6.17 6.98
C VAL A 178 10.04 -4.79 7.54
N GLY A 179 9.01 -3.98 7.76
CA GLY A 179 9.12 -2.67 8.38
C GLY A 179 8.80 -2.69 9.88
N THR A 180 8.60 -1.50 10.45
CA THR A 180 8.23 -1.33 11.87
C THR A 180 6.91 -2.00 12.23
N ASP A 181 5.95 -1.96 11.30
CA ASP A 181 4.54 -2.30 11.49
C ASP A 181 3.90 -2.92 10.24
N ARG A 182 4.72 -3.35 9.28
CA ARG A 182 4.21 -3.85 8.00
C ARG A 182 5.14 -4.86 7.36
N VAL A 183 4.54 -5.75 6.58
CA VAL A 183 5.23 -6.64 5.65
C VAL A 183 4.87 -6.20 4.23
N ILE A 184 5.85 -6.14 3.36
CA ILE A 184 5.65 -5.87 1.93
C ILE A 184 6.17 -7.08 1.17
N ASP A 185 5.27 -7.76 0.47
CA ASP A 185 5.61 -8.92 -0.35
C ASP A 185 5.48 -8.57 -1.83
N GLU A 186 6.51 -8.89 -2.60
CA GLU A 186 6.42 -9.07 -4.05
C GLU A 186 6.30 -10.57 -4.32
N PHE A 187 5.27 -10.98 -5.05
CA PHE A 187 5.05 -12.40 -5.35
C PHE A 187 4.36 -12.59 -6.70
N ILE A 188 4.49 -13.79 -7.28
CA ILE A 188 3.70 -14.18 -8.44
C ILE A 188 2.47 -14.94 -7.96
N PHE A 189 1.29 -14.42 -8.30
CA PHE A 189 0.03 -15.14 -8.17
C PHE A 189 -0.22 -15.91 -9.47
N SER A 190 -0.27 -17.24 -9.38
CA SER A 190 -0.48 -18.11 -10.55
C SER A 190 -1.64 -19.07 -10.34
N PHE A 191 -2.40 -19.31 -11.40
CA PHE A 191 -3.57 -20.20 -11.40
C PHE A 191 -4.05 -20.48 -12.83
N THR A 192 -4.87 -21.52 -12.98
CA THR A 192 -5.69 -21.75 -14.17
C THR A 192 -7.07 -21.13 -13.98
N HIS A 193 -7.52 -20.27 -14.90
CA HIS A 193 -8.83 -19.60 -14.80
C HIS A 193 -9.99 -20.56 -15.15
N ASP A 194 -10.26 -21.51 -14.25
CA ASP A 194 -11.23 -22.60 -14.38
C ASP A 194 -12.60 -22.32 -13.74
N ARG A 195 -12.69 -21.26 -12.94
CA ARG A 195 -13.88 -20.79 -12.23
C ARG A 195 -13.92 -19.26 -12.23
N VAL A 196 -15.04 -18.68 -11.80
CA VAL A 196 -15.15 -17.23 -11.60
C VAL A 196 -14.29 -16.81 -10.41
N ILE A 197 -13.46 -15.78 -10.59
CA ILE A 197 -12.59 -15.19 -9.57
C ILE A 197 -12.90 -13.69 -9.50
N ASP A 198 -14.05 -13.35 -8.94
CA ASP A 198 -14.64 -12.02 -9.02
C ASP A 198 -13.88 -10.93 -8.26
N TRP A 199 -13.14 -11.29 -7.20
CA TRP A 199 -12.23 -10.35 -6.55
C TRP A 199 -11.08 -9.87 -7.46
N LEU A 200 -10.65 -10.70 -8.42
CA LEU A 200 -9.51 -10.44 -9.32
C LEU A 200 -9.95 -9.93 -10.71
N ILE A 201 -10.98 -10.55 -11.27
CA ILE A 201 -11.48 -10.32 -12.64
C ILE A 201 -13.01 -10.35 -12.65
N PRO A 202 -13.67 -9.35 -12.03
CA PRO A 202 -15.11 -9.33 -11.84
C PRO A 202 -15.86 -9.44 -13.18
N GLY A 203 -16.84 -10.34 -13.23
CA GLY A 203 -17.73 -10.52 -14.38
C GLY A 203 -17.16 -11.34 -15.55
N ILE A 204 -15.94 -11.86 -15.46
CA ILE A 204 -15.32 -12.65 -16.52
C ILE A 204 -15.52 -14.16 -16.22
N PRO A 205 -16.19 -14.92 -17.10
CA PRO A 205 -16.36 -16.37 -16.94
C PRO A 205 -15.05 -17.13 -17.22
N PRO A 206 -14.94 -18.40 -16.80
CA PRO A 206 -13.74 -19.22 -17.00
C PRO A 206 -13.22 -19.20 -18.43
N THR A 207 -11.93 -18.93 -18.59
CA THR A 207 -11.24 -18.94 -19.90
C THR A 207 -10.33 -20.15 -20.07
N HIS A 208 -10.10 -20.93 -19.00
CA HIS A 208 -9.19 -22.07 -18.93
C HIS A 208 -7.75 -21.76 -19.31
N LYS A 209 -7.36 -20.49 -19.29
CA LYS A 209 -5.97 -20.08 -19.50
C LYS A 209 -5.24 -20.07 -18.17
N HIS A 210 -4.01 -20.56 -18.20
CA HIS A 210 -3.08 -20.39 -17.09
C HIS A 210 -2.53 -18.96 -17.11
N VAL A 211 -2.52 -18.31 -15.96
CA VAL A 211 -2.02 -16.94 -15.79
C VAL A 211 -0.96 -16.89 -14.68
N ARG A 212 0.00 -15.98 -14.84
CA ARG A 212 1.05 -15.67 -13.85
C ARG A 212 1.16 -14.17 -13.73
N ILE A 213 0.79 -13.62 -12.59
CA ILE A 213 0.61 -12.19 -12.41
C ILE A 213 1.53 -11.71 -11.29
N PRO A 214 2.36 -10.68 -11.52
CA PRO A 214 3.07 -10.00 -10.45
C PRO A 214 2.12 -9.27 -9.52
N PHE A 215 2.26 -9.51 -8.22
CA PHE A 215 1.51 -8.86 -7.16
C PHE A 215 2.47 -8.14 -6.21
N THR A 216 1.97 -7.05 -5.62
CA THR A 216 2.56 -6.43 -4.44
C THR A 216 1.49 -6.37 -3.35
N SER A 217 1.78 -6.93 -2.18
CA SER A 217 0.95 -6.76 -0.99
C SER A 217 1.66 -5.87 0.02
N VAL A 218 0.95 -4.88 0.55
CA VAL A 218 1.38 -4.08 1.69
C VAL A 218 0.45 -4.39 2.86
N VAL A 219 0.98 -5.16 3.82
CA VAL A 219 0.23 -5.68 4.96
C VAL A 219 0.63 -4.93 6.21
N ASN A 220 -0.31 -4.21 6.82
CA ASN A 220 -0.08 -3.49 8.07
C ASN A 220 -0.55 -4.31 9.27
N VAL A 221 0.24 -4.29 10.35
CA VAL A 221 0.01 -5.03 11.59
C VAL A 221 -0.06 -4.04 12.75
N ARG A 222 -1.03 -4.25 13.64
CA ARG A 222 -1.16 -3.52 14.91
C ARG A 222 -1.04 -4.50 16.07
N GLY A 223 0.08 -4.44 16.76
CA GLY A 223 0.38 -5.39 17.83
C GLY A 223 0.64 -6.78 17.26
N ASP A 224 -0.14 -7.76 17.70
CA ASP A 224 -0.11 -9.16 17.29
C ASP A 224 -1.11 -9.50 16.18
N ARG A 225 -1.78 -8.51 15.57
CA ARG A 225 -2.88 -8.73 14.62
C ARG A 225 -2.76 -7.90 13.36
N LEU A 226 -3.23 -8.46 12.25
CA LEU A 226 -3.30 -7.79 10.96
C LEU A 226 -4.37 -6.68 10.99
N TYR A 227 -3.99 -5.47 10.61
CA TYR A 227 -4.91 -4.33 10.49
C TYR A 227 -5.47 -4.20 9.08
N HIS A 228 -4.61 -4.02 8.08
CA HIS A 228 -5.08 -3.90 6.71
C HIS A 228 -4.13 -4.42 5.67
N GLU A 229 -4.68 -4.67 4.49
CA GLU A 229 -3.94 -5.12 3.31
C GLU A 229 -4.26 -4.22 2.13
N HIS A 230 -3.23 -3.76 1.44
CA HIS A 230 -3.34 -3.17 0.12
C HIS A 230 -2.63 -4.07 -0.87
N ILE A 231 -3.41 -4.72 -1.73
CA ILE A 231 -2.91 -5.69 -2.70
C ILE A 231 -3.09 -5.11 -4.09
N ALA A 232 -2.00 -5.00 -4.83
CA ALA A 232 -1.96 -4.41 -6.15
C ALA A 232 -1.37 -5.38 -7.18
N TRP A 233 -1.88 -5.27 -8.41
CA TRP A 233 -1.39 -5.96 -9.60
C TRP A 233 -1.76 -5.13 -10.84
N ASP A 234 -1.22 -5.49 -12.00
CA ASP A 234 -1.60 -4.86 -13.28
C ASP A 234 -2.76 -5.61 -13.96
N GLN A 235 -3.94 -5.01 -13.98
CA GLN A 235 -5.13 -5.59 -14.61
C GLN A 235 -4.94 -5.82 -16.12
N ALA A 236 -4.16 -4.97 -16.80
CA ALA A 236 -3.93 -5.12 -18.24
C ALA A 236 -3.12 -6.39 -18.52
N THR A 237 -2.11 -6.68 -17.71
CA THR A 237 -1.36 -7.95 -17.73
C THR A 237 -2.29 -9.16 -17.57
N VAL A 238 -3.27 -9.10 -16.65
CA VAL A 238 -4.26 -10.17 -16.47
C VAL A 238 -5.09 -10.37 -17.74
N LEU A 239 -5.71 -9.29 -18.25
CA LEU A 239 -6.55 -9.36 -19.44
C LEU A 239 -5.77 -9.79 -20.70
N ARG A 240 -4.49 -9.42 -20.81
CA ARG A 240 -3.60 -9.86 -21.89
C ARG A 240 -3.40 -11.37 -21.86
N GLN A 241 -3.10 -11.95 -20.69
CA GLN A 241 -2.92 -13.40 -20.54
C GLN A 241 -4.23 -14.17 -20.75
N LEU A 242 -5.37 -13.59 -20.34
CA LEU A 242 -6.69 -14.14 -20.64
C LEU A 242 -7.08 -14.01 -22.12
N GLY A 243 -6.32 -13.24 -22.92
CA GLY A 243 -6.61 -12.95 -24.33
C GLY A 243 -7.87 -12.11 -24.53
N LEU A 244 -8.19 -11.27 -23.54
CA LEU A 244 -9.32 -10.35 -23.55
C LEU A 244 -8.89 -8.91 -23.82
N LEU A 245 -7.58 -8.62 -23.81
CA LEU A 245 -7.02 -7.33 -24.21
C LEU A 245 -6.49 -7.40 -25.65
N PRO A 246 -7.12 -6.68 -26.61
CA PRO A 246 -6.62 -6.56 -27.98
C PRO A 246 -5.18 -6.06 -28.02
N GLU A 247 -4.42 -6.48 -29.03
CA GLU A 247 -3.05 -5.99 -29.24
C GLU A 247 -2.99 -4.55 -29.71
N TYR A 248 -4.03 -4.10 -30.41
CA TYR A 248 -4.13 -2.76 -30.93
C TYR A 248 -5.45 -2.14 -30.49
N LEU A 249 -5.41 -0.88 -30.08
CA LEU A 249 -6.58 -0.08 -29.77
C LEU A 249 -6.62 1.16 -30.66
N PRO A 250 -7.81 1.72 -30.93
CA PRO A 250 -7.95 2.94 -31.72
C PRO A 250 -7.15 4.10 -31.13
N PHE A 251 -6.50 4.88 -32.00
CA PHE A 251 -5.87 6.15 -31.66
C PHE A 251 -6.66 7.29 -32.33
N PRO A 252 -7.59 7.95 -31.63
CA PRO A 252 -8.54 8.89 -32.25
C PRO A 252 -7.98 10.31 -32.44
N TYR A 253 -6.69 10.51 -32.20
CA TYR A 253 -6.06 11.84 -32.20
C TYR A 253 -5.16 12.03 -33.44
N PRO A 254 -4.93 13.28 -33.88
CA PRO A 254 -3.89 13.57 -34.87
C PRO A 254 -2.50 13.16 -34.37
N LEU A 255 -1.63 12.77 -35.28
CA LEU A 255 -0.22 12.52 -34.97
C LEU A 255 0.51 13.85 -34.68
N PRO A 256 1.67 13.83 -34.00
CA PRO A 256 2.44 15.04 -33.66
C PRO A 256 2.82 15.91 -34.86
N ASP A 257 2.93 15.31 -36.06
CA ASP A 257 3.20 16.00 -37.33
C ASP A 257 1.94 16.55 -38.03
N GLY A 258 0.78 16.45 -37.37
CA GLY A 258 -0.51 16.92 -37.87
C GLY A 258 -1.22 15.94 -38.80
N ARG A 259 -0.64 14.76 -39.09
CA ARG A 259 -1.33 13.74 -39.90
C ARG A 259 -2.60 13.26 -39.21
N THR A 260 -3.63 13.06 -40.02
CA THR A 260 -4.90 12.43 -39.64
C THR A 260 -5.10 11.19 -40.53
N PRO A 261 -5.94 10.22 -40.10
CA PRO A 261 -6.19 9.04 -40.91
C PRO A 261 -6.75 9.41 -42.28
N ALA A 262 -6.32 8.69 -43.32
CA ALA A 262 -6.92 8.83 -44.64
C ALA A 262 -8.42 8.47 -44.62
N LYS A 263 -9.18 8.93 -45.63
CA LYS A 263 -10.61 8.66 -45.71
C LYS A 263 -10.88 7.14 -45.74
N GLY A 264 -11.69 6.65 -44.80
CA GLY A 264 -11.99 5.22 -44.64
C GLY A 264 -10.90 4.43 -43.90
N LYS A 265 -9.93 5.11 -43.29
CA LYS A 265 -8.90 4.52 -42.44
C LYS A 265 -9.03 5.02 -41.01
N ARG A 266 -8.39 4.31 -40.08
CA ARG A 266 -8.17 4.74 -38.69
C ARG A 266 -6.74 4.52 -38.27
N PHE A 267 -6.30 5.27 -37.27
CA PHE A 267 -5.06 4.97 -36.56
C PHE A 267 -5.33 4.01 -35.41
N GLU A 268 -4.38 3.11 -35.18
CA GLU A 268 -4.34 2.23 -34.01
C GLU A 268 -2.95 2.25 -33.40
N TYR A 269 -2.87 2.21 -32.08
CA TYR A 269 -1.61 2.05 -31.36
C TYR A 269 -1.53 0.65 -30.77
N ARG A 270 -0.31 0.10 -30.71
CA ARG A 270 -0.08 -1.16 -30.00
C ARG A 270 -0.18 -0.90 -28.50
N VAL A 271 -1.03 -1.65 -27.80
CA VAL A 271 -1.25 -1.45 -26.37
C VAL A 271 0.05 -1.72 -25.60
N PRO A 272 0.54 -0.78 -24.78
CA PRO A 272 1.82 -0.91 -24.06
C PRO A 272 1.67 -1.82 -22.83
N THR A 273 1.35 -3.09 -23.06
CA THR A 273 1.08 -4.09 -22.02
C THR A 273 1.76 -5.41 -22.36
N ALA A 274 2.31 -6.06 -21.35
CA ALA A 274 2.90 -7.39 -21.44
C ALA A 274 1.99 -8.45 -20.80
N GLY A 275 2.21 -9.72 -21.13
CA GLY A 275 1.56 -10.86 -20.50
C GLY A 275 2.43 -11.52 -19.42
N ALA A 276 2.58 -12.84 -19.52
CA ALA A 276 3.32 -13.66 -18.56
C ALA A 276 4.82 -13.33 -18.49
N GLU A 277 5.36 -12.65 -19.50
CA GLU A 277 6.73 -12.16 -19.53
C GLU A 277 7.02 -11.12 -18.43
N THR A 278 6.00 -10.43 -17.89
CA THR A 278 6.18 -9.56 -16.71
C THR A 278 6.62 -10.36 -15.49
N ALA A 279 5.96 -11.48 -15.22
CA ALA A 279 6.29 -12.40 -14.13
C ALA A 279 7.65 -13.07 -14.34
N GLN A 280 8.01 -13.41 -15.58
CA GLN A 280 9.34 -13.95 -15.90
C GLN A 280 10.43 -12.93 -15.58
N LYS A 281 10.27 -11.69 -16.06
CA LYS A 281 11.26 -10.62 -15.86
C LYS A 281 11.42 -10.21 -14.39
N LEU A 282 10.35 -10.27 -13.60
CA LEU A 282 10.41 -10.00 -12.16
C LEU A 282 11.21 -11.08 -11.41
N LEU A 283 11.05 -12.35 -11.80
CA LEU A 283 11.76 -13.47 -11.16
C LEU A 283 13.22 -13.61 -11.61
N ASP A 284 13.48 -13.34 -12.88
CA ASP A 284 14.80 -13.44 -13.49
C ASP A 284 15.01 -12.23 -14.39
N GLU A 285 15.89 -11.32 -13.95
CA GLU A 285 16.20 -10.09 -14.66
C GLU A 285 16.81 -10.32 -16.05
N SER A 286 17.25 -11.53 -16.38
CA SER A 286 17.83 -11.89 -17.67
C SER A 286 16.83 -12.52 -18.66
N SER A 287 15.64 -12.92 -18.18
CA SER A 287 14.67 -13.72 -18.95
C SER A 287 13.99 -12.99 -20.12
N VAL A 288 13.80 -11.68 -20.01
CA VAL A 288 13.12 -10.85 -21.03
C VAL A 288 13.95 -9.61 -21.33
N VAL A 289 14.14 -9.28 -22.61
CA VAL A 289 14.91 -8.12 -23.03
C VAL A 289 14.18 -6.82 -22.66
N SER A 290 14.87 -5.92 -21.96
CA SER A 290 14.33 -4.60 -21.61
C SER A 290 14.10 -3.74 -22.87
N ASN A 291 13.21 -2.75 -22.77
CA ASN A 291 12.98 -1.71 -23.79
C ASN A 291 12.31 -2.16 -25.11
N HIS A 292 11.89 -3.41 -25.25
CA HIS A 292 11.22 -3.88 -26.48
C HIS A 292 9.96 -3.06 -26.83
N MET A 293 9.21 -2.59 -25.82
CA MET A 293 7.99 -1.79 -26.05
C MET A 293 8.26 -0.37 -26.57
N PHE A 294 9.49 0.16 -26.45
CA PHE A 294 9.82 1.48 -27.00
C PHE A 294 9.76 1.51 -28.54
N GLY A 295 9.81 0.35 -29.20
CA GLY A 295 9.61 0.22 -30.63
C GLY A 295 8.15 0.17 -31.08
N PHE A 296 7.18 0.40 -30.18
CA PHE A 296 5.77 0.39 -30.55
C PHE A 296 5.41 1.67 -31.30
N GLU A 297 4.72 1.52 -32.43
CA GLU A 297 4.33 2.63 -33.28
C GLU A 297 2.81 2.64 -33.52
N VAL A 298 2.29 3.84 -33.81
CA VAL A 298 0.94 4.00 -34.36
C VAL A 298 0.96 3.55 -35.81
N ARG A 299 -0.03 2.75 -36.19
CA ARG A 299 -0.24 2.28 -37.58
C ARG A 299 -1.57 2.79 -38.12
N GLU A 300 -1.66 2.91 -39.44
CA GLU A 300 -2.93 3.16 -40.14
C GLU A 300 -3.50 1.84 -40.66
N VAL A 301 -4.79 1.60 -40.42
CA VAL A 301 -5.52 0.42 -40.87
C VAL A 301 -6.85 0.81 -41.51
N ASP A 302 -7.46 -0.10 -42.27
CA ASP A 302 -8.82 0.08 -42.79
C ASP A 302 -9.83 0.22 -41.64
N ASP A 303 -10.76 1.16 -41.78
CA ASP A 303 -11.88 1.30 -40.87
C ASP A 303 -12.99 0.34 -41.30
N ILE A 304 -12.89 -0.90 -40.81
CA ILE A 304 -13.85 -2.01 -41.03
C ILE A 304 -14.99 -1.92 -40.03
#